data_AF-A0A132A4U5-F1
#
_entry.id   AF-A0A132A4U5-F1
#
_cell.length_a   1.000
_cell.length_b   1.000
_cell.length_c   1.000
_cell.angle_alpha   90.00
_cell.angle_beta   90.00
_cell.angle_gamma   90.00
#
_symmetry.space_group_name_H-M   'P 1'
#
loop_
_entity.id
_entity.type
_entity.pdbx_description
1 polymer ?
#
loop_
_entity_poly.entity_id
_entity_poly.type
_entity_poly.pdbx_seq_one_letter_code
_entity_poly.pdbx_strand_id
1 'polypeptide(L)'
;MYFPIGWPQLLDCKRKIHSIIANSDQSLFLLISDQTLHVWFCRPTIQIVEYERNPESIEKYGLNISAVWKSDSTQIVIRTSDDFLLFYQIIISDDNFPTIIDKKSNLKIDLAEENRIPCLMLNLTKAVKIEEKISCFMSAEEEIVLSTKTGLLFGVKWNGLIDVDFRFSISLPTTHFPKKDSEQSNHIINFKYSTIIGGFSLVFSNGSGAFFPLNADTSNYTQLQLINHVDNAVCTAINHKYAFIVFGLNSSEAVSCDFDEVNRRFFVAHRLSLPTNVHQESAKNFGALSSLQWSPDSTILATIWENGSFALWSVFGSLLCYSPSWQNYSDFNLSRVSHNPLNVCSLAFGKEGYHLWLIIADCNSESDTQTETASSKVCKISIAKSVLAVNPCSSIDLESVLLSSEDKIFIGGSKSSLLITQNRSPTDSDFEERDKLQNFKLSEQDSQTIDSFQWITVKIPLSYLEANWPIRFFAIDSATLQNVAVAGLNGFAIYSLLYRRWKLFGNENHERDFIVTGGFLWYHDFLLSGCYNLDQDW
;
A
#
# COMPACT_ATOMS: atom_id res chain seq x y z
N MET A 1 1.44 -7.83 -12.26
CA MET A 1 2.31 -6.65 -12.42
C MET A 1 1.51 -5.39 -12.13
N TYR A 2 2.15 -4.36 -11.58
CA TYR A 2 1.54 -3.06 -11.32
C TYR A 2 2.35 -1.97 -12.00
N PHE A 3 1.66 -0.92 -12.45
CA PHE A 3 2.25 0.16 -13.22
C PHE A 3 1.76 1.50 -12.68
N PRO A 4 2.67 2.42 -12.30
CA PRO A 4 2.28 3.79 -12.00
C PRO A 4 1.70 4.42 -13.26
N ILE A 5 0.56 5.08 -13.14
CA ILE A 5 -0.16 5.72 -14.25
C ILE A 5 -0.54 7.16 -13.92
N GLY A 6 -0.60 7.98 -14.97
CA GLY A 6 -0.96 9.38 -14.85
C GLY A 6 0.12 10.22 -14.16
N TRP A 7 -0.23 11.49 -13.91
CA TRP A 7 0.64 12.42 -13.20
C TRP A 7 0.45 12.30 -11.68
N PRO A 8 1.52 12.40 -10.88
CA PRO A 8 1.42 12.44 -9.44
C PRO A 8 0.59 13.64 -8.99
N GLN A 9 -0.34 13.42 -8.06
CA GLN A 9 -1.11 14.49 -7.43
C GLN A 9 -0.40 14.91 -6.15
N LEU A 10 -0.07 16.20 -6.03
CA LEU A 10 0.61 16.74 -4.86
C LEU A 10 -0.39 17.45 -3.94
N LEU A 11 -0.26 17.18 -2.64
CA LEU A 11 -0.96 17.84 -1.57
C LEU A 11 0.08 18.63 -0.76
N ASP A 12 -0.07 19.95 -0.75
CA ASP A 12 0.80 20.83 0.03
C ASP A 12 0.39 20.79 1.50
N CYS A 13 1.34 20.44 2.37
CA CYS A 13 1.12 20.45 3.81
C CYS A 13 1.89 21.62 4.44
N LYS A 14 1.21 22.33 5.34
CA LYS A 14 1.77 23.54 5.98
C LYS A 14 2.92 23.23 6.95
N ARG A 15 2.98 22.00 7.47
CA ARG A 15 3.96 21.57 8.47
C ARG A 15 4.75 20.37 7.95
N LYS A 16 5.92 20.14 8.53
CA LYS A 16 6.72 18.94 8.29
C LYS A 16 5.97 17.70 8.75
N ILE A 17 5.85 16.71 7.88
CA ILE A 17 5.20 15.43 8.18
C ILE A 17 6.28 14.35 8.22
N HIS A 18 6.24 13.51 9.24
CA HIS A 18 7.21 12.43 9.43
C HIS A 18 6.73 11.10 8.85
N SER A 19 5.47 10.75 9.09
CA SER A 19 4.94 9.43 8.72
C SER A 19 3.51 9.50 8.23
N ILE A 20 3.19 8.55 7.35
CA ILE A 20 1.84 8.27 6.83
C ILE A 20 1.48 6.83 7.19
N ILE A 21 0.30 6.64 7.76
CA ILE A 21 -0.17 5.33 8.19
C ILE A 21 -1.64 5.17 7.79
N ALA A 22 -1.93 4.17 6.97
CA ALA A 22 -3.29 3.78 6.64
C ALA A 22 -3.91 2.95 7.77
N ASN A 23 -5.22 3.04 7.95
CA ASN A 23 -5.96 2.13 8.82
C ASN A 23 -6.15 0.75 8.16
N SER A 24 -6.81 -0.20 8.86
CA SER A 24 -6.86 -1.60 8.42
C SER A 24 -7.55 -1.82 7.08
N ASP A 25 -8.64 -1.10 6.81
CA ASP A 25 -9.39 -1.14 5.55
C ASP A 25 -8.86 -0.17 4.47
N GLN A 26 -7.86 0.64 4.84
CA GLN A 26 -7.23 1.69 4.02
C GLN A 26 -8.22 2.72 3.44
N SER A 27 -9.33 2.94 4.12
CA SER A 27 -10.26 4.04 3.80
C SER A 27 -9.76 5.37 4.36
N LEU A 28 -9.00 5.33 5.46
CA LEU A 28 -8.44 6.48 6.15
C LEU A 28 -6.90 6.42 6.17
N PHE A 29 -6.27 7.58 6.15
CA PHE A 29 -4.85 7.70 6.45
C PHE A 29 -4.58 8.79 7.48
N LEU A 30 -3.61 8.52 8.34
CA LEU A 30 -3.10 9.43 9.35
C LEU A 30 -1.76 10.01 8.87
N LEU A 31 -1.66 11.34 8.86
CA LEU A 31 -0.39 12.05 8.72
C LEU A 31 0.01 12.60 10.08
N ILE A 32 1.26 12.34 10.45
CA ILE A 32 1.81 12.75 11.76
C ILE A 32 2.91 13.77 11.55
N SER A 33 2.76 14.91 12.22
CA SER A 33 3.81 15.89 12.44
C SER A 33 4.28 15.84 13.89
N ASP A 34 5.31 16.59 14.24
CA ASP A 34 5.84 16.73 15.60
C ASP A 34 4.76 17.08 16.63
N GLN A 35 3.76 17.87 16.21
CA GLN A 35 2.73 18.44 17.10
C GLN A 35 1.29 18.22 16.62
N THR A 36 1.09 18.00 15.32
CA THR A 36 -0.24 17.86 14.70
C THR A 36 -0.50 16.46 14.17
N LEU A 37 -1.77 16.11 14.14
CA LEU A 37 -2.32 14.89 13.57
C LEU A 37 -3.36 15.27 12.53
N HIS A 38 -3.25 14.70 11.33
CA HIS A 38 -4.23 14.93 10.28
C HIS A 38 -4.82 13.58 9.84
N VAL A 39 -6.14 13.43 9.97
CA VAL A 39 -6.86 12.25 9.47
C VAL A 39 -7.52 12.63 8.16
N TRP A 40 -7.25 11.84 7.13
CA TRP A 40 -7.74 12.06 5.78
C TRP A 40 -8.52 10.85 5.29
N PHE A 41 -9.53 11.13 4.46
CA PHE A 41 -10.28 10.14 3.71
C PHE A 41 -9.60 9.88 2.36
N CYS A 42 -9.53 8.62 1.94
CA CYS A 42 -8.86 8.24 0.69
C CYS A 42 -9.66 8.59 -0.57
N ARG A 43 -11.00 8.50 -0.51
CA ARG A 43 -11.87 8.67 -1.67
C ARG A 43 -13.25 9.20 -1.27
N PRO A 44 -13.53 10.51 -1.44
CA PRO A 44 -12.64 11.52 -2.01
C PRO A 44 -11.49 11.91 -1.07
N THR A 45 -10.34 12.29 -1.66
CA THR A 45 -9.16 12.75 -0.92
C THR A 45 -9.45 14.05 -0.17
N ILE A 46 -9.83 13.96 1.11
CA ILE A 46 -10.20 15.12 1.92
C ILE A 46 -9.68 14.96 3.35
N GLN A 47 -9.18 16.04 3.92
CA GLN A 47 -8.82 16.10 5.34
C GLN A 47 -10.09 16.21 6.19
N ILE A 48 -10.34 15.22 7.06
CA ILE A 48 -11.49 15.20 7.96
C ILE A 48 -11.14 15.89 9.28
N VAL A 49 -10.00 15.52 9.87
CA VAL A 49 -9.59 16.00 11.19
C VAL A 49 -8.23 16.67 11.12
N GLU A 50 -8.12 17.83 11.76
CA GLU A 50 -6.86 18.43 12.17
C GLU A 50 -6.87 18.52 13.69
N TYR A 51 -5.95 17.80 14.33
CA TYR A 51 -5.78 17.85 15.77
C TYR A 51 -4.38 18.36 16.10
N GLU A 52 -4.32 19.53 16.71
CA GLU A 52 -3.07 20.12 17.20
C GLU A 52 -2.98 19.92 18.72
N ARG A 53 -1.84 19.38 19.17
CA ARG A 53 -1.59 19.22 20.61
C ARG A 53 -1.23 20.56 21.24
N ASN A 54 -1.81 20.83 22.41
CA ASN A 54 -1.47 22.01 23.19
C ASN A 54 0.03 22.02 23.59
N PRO A 55 0.67 23.19 23.70
CA PRO A 55 2.08 23.28 24.10
C PRO A 55 2.36 22.65 25.45
N GLU A 56 1.45 22.80 26.43
CA GLU A 56 1.55 22.13 27.75
C GLU A 56 1.57 20.59 27.63
N SER A 57 0.81 20.04 26.67
CA SER A 57 0.81 18.60 26.38
C SER A 57 2.14 18.16 25.78
N ILE A 58 2.74 19.00 24.92
CA ILE A 58 4.02 18.72 24.29
C ILE A 58 5.16 18.79 25.33
N GLU A 59 5.15 19.76 26.23
CA GLU A 59 6.12 19.83 27.33
C GLU A 59 6.00 18.65 28.29
N LYS A 60 4.79 18.16 28.54
CA LYS A 60 4.54 17.06 29.48
C LYS A 60 4.85 15.68 28.90
N TYR A 61 4.48 15.43 27.66
CA TYR A 61 4.55 14.09 27.06
C TYR A 61 5.57 13.97 25.92
N GLY A 62 6.16 15.07 25.45
CA GLY A 62 7.09 15.09 24.33
C GLY A 62 6.41 15.17 22.95
N LEU A 63 7.24 15.22 21.90
CA LEU A 63 6.84 15.31 20.49
C LEU A 63 6.30 13.98 19.96
N ASN A 64 5.46 14.00 18.93
CA ASN A 64 4.98 12.78 18.28
C ASN A 64 6.09 12.15 17.42
N ILE A 65 6.32 10.85 17.57
CA ILE A 65 7.32 10.11 16.76
C ILE A 65 6.65 9.19 15.75
N SER A 66 5.71 8.35 16.22
CA SER A 66 5.06 7.34 15.38
C SER A 66 3.69 6.98 15.96
N ALA A 67 2.81 6.41 15.13
CA ALA A 67 1.52 5.90 15.59
C ALA A 67 1.21 4.52 15.01
N VAL A 68 0.18 3.91 15.57
CA VAL A 68 -0.46 2.71 15.03
C VAL A 68 -1.98 2.82 15.18
N TRP A 69 -2.69 2.22 14.23
CA TRP A 69 -4.14 2.06 14.28
C TRP A 69 -4.49 0.75 14.97
N LYS A 70 -5.58 0.74 15.74
CA LYS A 70 -6.24 -0.50 16.15
C LYS A 70 -6.80 -1.22 14.92
N SER A 71 -6.81 -2.56 14.94
CA SER A 71 -7.31 -3.38 13.83
C SER A 71 -8.75 -3.05 13.42
N ASP A 72 -9.58 -2.64 14.38
CA ASP A 72 -10.97 -2.20 14.16
C ASP A 72 -11.11 -0.73 13.75
N SER A 73 -10.01 0.00 13.57
CA SER A 73 -9.96 1.44 13.26
C SER A 73 -10.63 2.37 14.30
N THR A 74 -10.96 1.90 15.51
CA THR A 74 -11.65 2.73 16.53
C THR A 74 -10.72 3.59 17.37
N GLN A 75 -9.43 3.26 17.41
CA GLN A 75 -8.43 3.92 18.24
C GLN A 75 -7.10 4.08 17.50
N ILE A 76 -6.39 5.16 17.83
CA ILE A 76 -5.03 5.45 17.39
C ILE A 76 -4.16 5.59 18.62
N VAL A 77 -2.99 4.94 18.63
CA VAL A 77 -2.00 5.14 19.68
C VAL A 77 -0.76 5.78 19.13
N ILE A 78 -0.31 6.83 19.81
CA ILE A 78 0.87 7.61 19.43
C ILE A 78 1.97 7.41 20.44
N ARG A 79 3.15 7.09 19.94
CA ARG A 79 4.39 7.07 20.69
C ARG A 79 5.04 8.45 20.64
N THR A 80 5.45 8.95 21.81
CA THR A 80 6.14 10.23 21.93
C THR A 80 7.65 10.09 22.18
N SER A 81 8.38 11.21 22.15
CA SER A 81 9.81 11.30 22.45
C SER A 81 10.17 10.94 23.89
N ASP A 82 9.24 11.14 24.82
CA ASP A 82 9.46 10.94 26.25
C ASP A 82 8.87 9.60 26.74
N ASP A 83 8.73 8.64 25.80
CA ASP A 83 8.26 7.27 26.02
C ASP A 83 6.84 7.18 26.62
N PHE A 84 5.96 8.12 26.24
CA PHE A 84 4.53 8.01 26.50
C PHE A 84 3.79 7.38 25.32
N LEU A 85 2.73 6.64 25.66
CA LEU A 85 1.70 6.18 24.73
C LEU A 85 0.43 6.99 24.97
N LEU A 86 0.02 7.74 23.94
CA LEU A 86 -1.20 8.55 23.95
C LEU A 86 -2.29 7.82 23.17
N PHE A 87 -3.39 7.51 23.84
CA PHE A 87 -4.52 6.77 23.30
C PHE A 87 -5.62 7.73 22.84
N TYR A 88 -5.81 7.84 21.52
CA TYR A 88 -6.87 8.62 20.91
C TYR A 88 -8.00 7.71 20.47
N GLN A 89 -9.22 7.98 20.93
CA GLN A 89 -10.41 7.32 20.44
C GLN A 89 -11.01 8.12 19.29
N ILE A 90 -11.41 7.40 18.24
CA ILE A 90 -12.11 7.95 17.10
C ILE A 90 -13.60 7.82 17.34
N ILE A 91 -14.28 8.96 17.39
CA ILE A 91 -15.72 9.03 17.56
C ILE A 91 -16.30 9.42 16.20
N ILE A 92 -17.11 8.53 15.64
CA ILE A 92 -17.87 8.78 14.42
C ILE A 92 -19.21 9.40 14.86
N SER A 93 -19.50 10.61 14.36
CA SER A 93 -20.78 11.26 14.59
C SER A 93 -21.65 11.11 13.35
N ASP A 94 -22.76 10.38 13.46
CA ASP A 94 -23.67 10.10 12.34
C ASP A 94 -24.67 11.25 12.06
N ASP A 95 -24.69 12.26 12.95
CA ASP A 95 -25.74 13.29 12.95
C ASP A 95 -25.60 14.34 11.83
N ASN A 96 -24.42 14.47 11.19
CA ASN A 96 -24.18 15.45 10.12
C ASN A 96 -23.12 14.96 9.12
N PHE A 97 -23.56 14.33 8.01
CA PHE A 97 -22.66 14.04 6.90
C PHE A 97 -22.33 15.34 6.14
N PRO A 98 -21.04 15.75 6.05
CA PRO A 98 -20.67 16.91 5.27
C PRO A 98 -20.92 16.64 3.77
N THR A 99 -21.79 17.44 3.15
CA THR A 99 -22.00 17.40 1.70
C THR A 99 -20.86 18.10 0.99
N ILE A 100 -20.24 17.44 0.01
CA ILE A 100 -19.28 18.10 -0.88
C ILE A 100 -20.05 18.97 -1.86
N ILE A 101 -19.73 20.26 -1.86
CA ILE A 101 -20.17 21.19 -2.89
C ILE A 101 -18.97 21.43 -3.80
N ASP A 102 -19.05 20.98 -5.05
CA ASP A 102 -18.03 21.33 -6.03
C ASP A 102 -18.14 22.84 -6.32
N LYS A 103 -17.10 23.59 -5.93
CA LYS A 103 -17.04 25.05 -6.12
C LYS A 103 -17.13 25.47 -7.59
N LYS A 104 -16.86 24.58 -8.55
CA LYS A 104 -16.93 24.89 -9.99
C LYS A 104 -18.32 24.70 -10.60
N SER A 105 -19.09 23.74 -10.10
CA SER A 105 -20.40 23.38 -10.67
C SER A 105 -21.58 23.74 -9.77
N ASN A 106 -21.36 24.12 -8.50
CA ASN A 106 -22.40 24.30 -7.47
C ASN A 106 -23.34 23.09 -7.31
N LEU A 107 -22.96 21.93 -7.86
CA LEU A 107 -23.71 20.70 -7.72
C LEU A 107 -23.30 20.05 -6.40
N LYS A 108 -24.29 19.61 -5.63
CA LYS A 108 -24.09 18.71 -4.50
C LYS A 108 -23.71 17.36 -5.06
N ILE A 109 -22.58 16.83 -4.64
CA ILE A 109 -22.20 15.45 -4.95
C ILE A 109 -22.81 14.59 -3.85
N ASP A 110 -23.94 13.97 -4.14
CA ASP A 110 -24.54 12.95 -3.26
C ASP A 110 -23.71 11.68 -3.40
N LEU A 111 -22.85 11.42 -2.42
CA LEU A 111 -22.08 10.19 -2.34
C LEU A 111 -23.01 9.05 -1.88
N ALA A 112 -22.86 7.87 -2.49
CA ALA A 112 -23.52 6.64 -2.04
C ALA A 112 -23.26 6.41 -0.53
N GLU A 113 -24.14 5.69 0.15
CA GLU A 113 -24.11 5.57 1.63
C GLU A 113 -22.76 5.08 2.17
N GLU A 114 -22.10 4.17 1.44
CA GLU A 114 -20.78 3.62 1.78
C GLU A 114 -19.60 4.58 1.52
N ASN A 115 -19.80 5.61 0.69
CA ASN A 115 -18.82 6.64 0.37
C ASN A 115 -19.10 7.97 1.10
N ARG A 116 -20.05 8.00 2.05
CA ARG A 116 -20.29 9.20 2.86
C ARG A 116 -19.05 9.50 3.69
N ILE A 117 -18.63 10.76 3.66
CA ILE A 117 -17.51 11.22 4.49
C ILE A 117 -17.97 11.18 5.95
N PRO A 118 -17.32 10.37 6.81
CA PRO A 118 -17.69 10.34 8.21
C PRO A 118 -17.27 11.64 8.90
N CYS A 119 -18.11 12.14 9.81
CA CYS A 119 -17.70 13.19 10.73
C CYS A 119 -16.91 12.54 11.87
N LEU A 120 -15.58 12.65 11.82
CA LEU A 120 -14.69 12.05 12.80
C LEU A 120 -14.25 13.08 13.83
N MET A 121 -14.22 12.69 15.09
CA MET A 121 -13.56 13.44 16.16
C MET A 121 -12.51 12.58 16.86
N LEU A 122 -11.36 13.20 17.17
CA LEU A 122 -10.30 12.57 17.95
C LEU A 122 -10.38 13.03 19.40
N ASN A 123 -10.50 12.08 20.32
CA ASN A 123 -10.50 12.35 21.75
C ASN A 123 -9.35 11.62 22.46
N LEU A 124 -8.52 12.36 23.20
CA LEU A 124 -7.48 11.76 24.03
C LEU A 124 -8.09 11.11 25.26
N THR A 125 -8.05 9.78 25.32
CA THR A 125 -8.65 9.01 26.42
C THR A 125 -7.66 8.75 27.55
N LYS A 126 -6.43 8.34 27.23
CA LYS A 126 -5.41 7.95 28.21
C LYS A 126 -4.00 8.31 27.75
N ALA A 127 -3.13 8.54 28.71
CA ALA A 127 -1.70 8.70 28.51
C ALA A 127 -0.96 7.77 29.49
N VAL A 128 -0.19 6.83 28.96
CA VAL A 128 0.55 5.83 29.74
C VAL A 128 2.04 6.06 29.57
N LYS A 129 2.78 6.21 30.67
CA LYS A 129 4.23 6.31 30.64
C LYS A 129 4.83 4.91 30.69
N ILE A 130 5.74 4.61 29.77
CA ILE A 130 6.56 3.39 29.84
C ILE A 130 7.89 3.77 30.50
N GLU A 131 8.27 3.08 31.58
CA GLU A 131 9.49 3.40 32.32
C GLU A 131 10.75 3.06 31.53
N GLU A 132 10.67 2.03 30.70
CA GLU A 132 11.75 1.62 29.80
C GLU A 132 11.66 2.36 28.46
N LYS A 133 12.81 2.74 27.91
CA LYS A 133 12.85 3.42 26.61
C LYS A 133 12.31 2.52 25.51
N ILE A 134 11.29 2.98 24.80
CA ILE A 134 10.67 2.23 23.71
C ILE A 134 11.64 2.23 22.52
N SER A 135 11.78 1.11 21.82
CA SER A 135 12.55 1.04 20.57
C SER A 135 11.62 1.05 19.37
N CYS A 136 10.63 0.15 19.33
CA CYS A 136 9.57 0.11 18.33
C CYS A 136 8.31 -0.58 18.89
N PHE A 137 7.21 -0.47 18.16
CA PHE A 137 5.92 -1.02 18.54
C PHE A 137 5.07 -1.38 17.34
N MET A 138 4.08 -2.24 17.54
CA MET A 138 3.12 -2.63 16.53
C MET A 138 1.72 -2.80 17.13
N SER A 139 0.72 -2.68 16.26
CA SER A 139 -0.66 -3.02 16.58
C SER A 139 -0.89 -4.53 16.39
N ALA A 140 -1.49 -5.17 17.40
CA ALA A 140 -2.12 -6.48 17.30
C ALA A 140 -3.61 -6.35 17.63
N GLU A 141 -4.40 -7.41 17.41
CA GLU A 141 -5.85 -7.35 17.53
C GLU A 141 -6.31 -6.99 18.96
N GLU A 142 -5.77 -7.66 19.97
CA GLU A 142 -6.18 -7.47 21.37
C GLU A 142 -5.30 -6.47 22.14
N GLU A 143 -4.07 -6.25 21.68
CA GLU A 143 -3.07 -5.45 22.37
C GLU A 143 -2.07 -4.78 21.43
N ILE A 144 -1.29 -3.87 21.98
CA ILE A 144 -0.17 -3.20 21.33
C ILE A 144 1.10 -3.86 21.86
N VAL A 145 1.87 -4.47 20.96
CA VAL A 145 3.13 -5.08 21.36
C VAL A 145 4.23 -4.02 21.26
N LEU A 146 5.02 -3.89 22.32
CA LEU A 146 6.13 -2.97 22.45
C LEU A 146 7.42 -3.76 22.58
N SER A 147 8.50 -3.20 22.03
CA SER A 147 9.85 -3.60 22.39
C SER A 147 10.61 -2.44 23.02
N THR A 148 11.48 -2.74 23.96
CA THR A 148 12.28 -1.76 24.69
C THR A 148 13.76 -1.86 24.32
N LYS A 149 14.51 -0.79 24.59
CA LYS A 149 15.96 -0.75 24.42
C LYS A 149 16.73 -1.69 25.35
N THR A 150 16.06 -2.28 26.34
CA THR A 150 16.63 -3.29 27.25
C THR A 150 16.47 -4.72 26.69
N GLY A 151 15.71 -4.91 25.59
CA GLY A 151 15.47 -6.22 24.99
C GLY A 151 14.21 -6.94 25.51
N LEU A 152 13.29 -6.23 26.17
CA LEU A 152 12.00 -6.78 26.54
C LEU A 152 10.98 -6.58 25.41
N LEU A 153 10.14 -7.59 25.21
CA LEU A 153 8.96 -7.57 24.35
C LEU A 153 7.73 -7.81 25.24
N PHE A 154 6.78 -6.88 25.27
CA PHE A 154 5.57 -7.06 26.08
C PHE A 154 4.36 -6.34 25.49
N GLY A 155 3.18 -6.73 25.97
CA GLY A 155 1.89 -6.26 25.48
C GLY A 155 1.32 -5.14 26.33
N VAL A 156 0.67 -4.18 25.70
CA VAL A 156 -0.15 -3.16 26.35
C VAL A 156 -1.53 -3.20 25.72
N LYS A 157 -2.54 -3.56 26.50
CA LYS A 157 -3.93 -3.62 26.05
C LYS A 157 -4.38 -2.26 25.54
N TRP A 158 -5.33 -2.25 24.62
CA TRP A 158 -5.92 -1.01 24.08
C TRP A 158 -6.57 -0.11 25.14
N ASN A 159 -6.85 -0.65 26.33
CA ASN A 159 -7.32 0.12 27.48
C ASN A 159 -6.19 0.82 28.27
N GLY A 160 -4.93 0.69 27.86
CA GLY A 160 -3.75 1.27 28.50
C GLY A 160 -3.17 0.46 29.67
N LEU A 161 -3.68 -0.74 29.95
CA LEU A 161 -3.10 -1.64 30.95
C LEU A 161 -1.98 -2.48 30.33
N ILE A 162 -0.86 -2.60 31.05
CA ILE A 162 0.23 -3.49 30.66
C ILE A 162 -0.22 -4.94 30.86
N ASP A 163 -0.05 -5.77 29.84
CA ASP A 163 -0.28 -7.21 29.96
C ASP A 163 0.93 -7.85 30.66
N VAL A 164 0.67 -8.44 31.83
CA VAL A 164 1.71 -9.08 32.65
C VAL A 164 2.00 -10.50 32.17
N ASP A 165 1.01 -11.15 31.55
CA ASP A 165 1.11 -12.52 31.05
C ASP A 165 1.87 -12.55 29.71
N PHE A 166 1.74 -11.48 28.93
CA PHE A 166 2.46 -11.30 27.67
C PHE A 166 3.75 -10.47 27.86
N ARG A 167 4.80 -11.10 28.44
CA ARG A 167 6.13 -10.49 28.61
C ARG A 167 7.26 -11.49 28.34
N PHE A 168 8.11 -11.15 27.38
CA PHE A 168 9.25 -11.97 26.97
C PHE A 168 10.56 -11.17 27.06
N SER A 169 11.57 -11.72 27.72
CA SER A 169 12.93 -11.20 27.67
C SER A 169 13.68 -11.85 26.51
N ILE A 170 13.92 -11.10 25.44
CA ILE A 170 14.53 -11.63 24.23
C ILE A 170 15.98 -11.14 24.17
N SER A 171 16.90 -11.99 24.58
CA SER A 171 18.34 -11.76 24.43
C SER A 171 18.91 -12.70 23.36
N LEU A 172 19.79 -12.18 22.50
CA LEU A 172 20.54 -13.01 21.57
C LEU A 172 21.39 -14.03 22.35
N PRO A 173 21.34 -15.34 22.05
CA PRO A 173 22.25 -16.31 22.65
C PRO A 173 23.68 -15.98 22.20
N THR A 174 24.57 -15.73 23.16
CA THR A 174 25.94 -15.23 22.97
C THR A 174 26.92 -16.24 22.36
N THR A 175 26.45 -17.16 21.52
CA THR A 175 27.26 -18.20 20.90
C THR A 175 27.43 -17.89 19.41
N HIS A 176 28.53 -17.19 19.06
CA HIS A 176 29.45 -17.54 17.96
C HIS A 176 30.40 -16.42 17.48
N PHE A 177 30.32 -15.19 17.99
CA PHE A 177 31.35 -14.17 17.72
C PHE A 177 31.61 -13.28 18.93
N PRO A 178 32.66 -13.53 19.74
CA PRO A 178 33.14 -12.55 20.69
C PRO A 178 33.97 -11.52 19.91
N LYS A 179 33.31 -10.58 19.25
CA LYS A 179 34.00 -9.31 18.97
C LYS A 179 33.91 -8.50 20.25
N LYS A 180 35.04 -8.46 20.97
CA LYS A 180 35.29 -7.46 22.01
C LYS A 180 35.01 -6.07 21.42
N ASP A 181 34.43 -5.22 22.26
CA ASP A 181 34.20 -3.79 22.06
C ASP A 181 32.87 -3.43 21.37
N SER A 182 31.78 -3.53 22.13
CA SER A 182 30.98 -2.36 22.50
C SER A 182 29.87 -2.74 23.47
N GLU A 183 29.65 -1.92 24.50
CA GLU A 183 28.51 -1.96 25.43
C GLU A 183 27.20 -1.57 24.73
N GLN A 184 26.98 -1.99 23.47
CA GLN A 184 25.73 -1.76 22.78
C GLN A 184 24.75 -2.83 23.21
N SER A 185 23.78 -2.43 24.03
CA SER A 185 22.62 -3.25 24.39
C SER A 185 21.96 -3.78 23.11
N ASN A 186 22.02 -5.10 22.90
CA ASN A 186 21.31 -5.77 21.81
C ASN A 186 19.82 -5.63 22.05
N HIS A 187 19.17 -4.75 21.29
CA HIS A 187 17.74 -4.50 21.41
C HIS A 187 17.07 -4.64 20.05
N ILE A 188 15.75 -4.80 20.08
CA ILE A 188 14.94 -4.98 18.88
C ILE A 188 14.72 -3.59 18.25
N ILE A 189 15.16 -3.41 17.00
CA ILE A 189 14.93 -2.19 16.22
C ILE A 189 13.58 -2.24 15.53
N ASN A 190 13.21 -3.41 15.00
CA ASN A 190 11.98 -3.58 14.24
C ASN A 190 11.46 -5.01 14.43
N PHE A 191 10.15 -5.16 14.51
CA PHE A 191 9.50 -6.46 14.52
C PHE A 191 8.11 -6.44 13.91
N LYS A 192 7.67 -7.61 13.45
CA LYS A 192 6.33 -7.85 12.90
C LYS A 192 5.83 -9.21 13.36
N TYR A 193 4.52 -9.33 13.59
CA TYR A 193 3.87 -10.58 13.96
C TYR A 193 3.14 -11.20 12.77
N SER A 194 3.11 -12.53 12.70
CA SER A 194 2.29 -13.27 11.75
C SER A 194 1.52 -14.37 12.43
N THR A 195 0.21 -14.37 12.22
CA THR A 195 -0.72 -15.41 12.67
C THR A 195 -0.54 -16.72 11.91
N ILE A 196 -0.24 -16.65 10.61
CA ILE A 196 -0.10 -17.83 9.73
C ILE A 196 1.19 -18.59 10.03
N ILE A 197 2.30 -17.88 10.19
CA ILE A 197 3.59 -18.49 10.55
C ILE A 197 3.62 -18.82 12.05
N GLY A 198 2.89 -18.07 12.87
CA GLY A 198 2.79 -18.28 14.32
C GLY A 198 3.99 -17.71 15.09
N GLY A 199 4.32 -16.44 14.87
CA GLY A 199 5.43 -15.81 15.61
C GLY A 199 5.86 -14.43 15.13
N PHE A 200 6.91 -13.92 15.76
CA PHE A 200 7.49 -12.60 15.50
C PHE A 200 8.73 -12.69 14.63
N SER A 201 8.76 -11.92 13.55
CA SER A 201 10.01 -11.56 12.88
C SER A 201 10.68 -10.43 13.65
N LEU A 202 11.96 -10.58 13.97
CA LEU A 202 12.73 -9.64 14.78
C LEU A 202 13.99 -9.18 14.03
N VAL A 203 14.32 -7.90 14.19
CA VAL A 203 15.60 -7.32 13.76
C VAL A 203 16.29 -6.69 14.96
N PHE A 204 17.52 -7.12 15.23
CA PHE A 204 18.30 -6.64 16.36
C PHE A 204 19.26 -5.50 15.98
N SER A 205 19.67 -4.72 16.97
CA SER A 205 20.60 -3.60 16.78
C SER A 205 22.00 -3.96 16.32
N ASN A 206 22.40 -5.22 16.46
CA ASN A 206 23.63 -5.76 15.90
C ASN A 206 23.51 -6.14 14.41
N GLY A 207 22.32 -5.95 13.81
CA GLY A 207 22.05 -6.31 12.42
C GLY A 207 21.63 -7.76 12.19
N SER A 208 21.40 -8.56 13.24
CA SER A 208 20.92 -9.94 13.06
C SER A 208 19.41 -9.99 12.83
N GLY A 209 18.97 -10.74 11.82
CA GLY A 209 17.57 -11.13 11.64
C GLY A 209 17.23 -12.41 12.39
N ALA A 210 16.09 -12.44 13.07
CA ALA A 210 15.64 -13.61 13.82
C ALA A 210 14.12 -13.82 13.70
N PHE A 211 13.68 -15.00 14.09
CA PHE A 211 12.27 -15.35 14.25
C PHE A 211 12.03 -15.91 15.66
N PHE A 212 10.99 -15.43 16.30
CA PHE A 212 10.56 -15.88 17.63
C PHE A 212 9.17 -16.52 17.51
N PRO A 213 9.07 -17.86 17.55
CA PRO A 213 7.78 -18.56 17.45
C PRO A 213 6.95 -18.34 18.72
N LEU A 214 5.65 -18.14 18.55
CA LEU A 214 4.68 -18.04 19.64
C LEU A 214 3.80 -19.29 19.62
N ASN A 215 4.16 -20.31 20.41
CA ASN A 215 3.37 -21.54 20.52
C ASN A 215 2.35 -21.43 21.66
N ALA A 216 1.11 -21.84 21.41
CA ALA A 216 0.06 -21.93 22.44
C ALA A 216 0.33 -23.04 23.47
N ASP A 217 1.08 -24.08 23.10
CA ASP A 217 1.31 -25.26 23.93
C ASP A 217 2.79 -25.40 24.35
N THR A 218 3.05 -25.16 25.64
CA THR A 218 4.16 -25.70 26.46
C THR A 218 5.63 -25.28 26.17
N SER A 219 6.16 -24.50 27.11
CA SER A 219 7.47 -24.53 27.84
C SER A 219 8.80 -25.00 27.24
N ASN A 220 8.89 -25.64 26.07
CA ASN A 220 10.15 -26.22 25.57
C ASN A 220 10.63 -25.68 24.21
N TYR A 221 9.85 -24.84 23.52
CA TYR A 221 10.15 -24.42 22.14
C TYR A 221 10.08 -22.91 21.86
N THR A 222 10.11 -22.06 22.88
CA THR A 222 10.30 -20.60 22.71
C THR A 222 11.78 -20.27 22.49
N GLN A 223 12.46 -20.99 21.60
CA GLN A 223 13.86 -20.70 21.28
C GLN A 223 13.91 -19.74 20.09
N LEU A 224 14.50 -18.57 20.32
CA LEU A 224 14.82 -17.61 19.28
C LEU A 224 15.61 -18.29 18.15
N GLN A 225 15.07 -18.25 16.94
CA GLN A 225 15.73 -18.77 15.75
C GLN A 225 16.45 -17.64 15.02
N LEU A 226 17.78 -17.70 14.98
CA LEU A 226 18.56 -16.82 14.10
C LEU A 226 18.44 -17.31 12.66
N ILE A 227 18.28 -16.36 11.73
CA ILE A 227 18.20 -16.66 10.31
C ILE A 227 19.59 -16.52 9.73
N ASN A 228 20.13 -17.64 9.25
CA ASN A 228 21.47 -17.68 8.67
C ASN A 228 21.52 -16.82 7.39
N HIS A 229 22.66 -16.18 7.14
CA HIS A 229 22.92 -15.34 5.95
C HIS A 229 22.11 -14.03 5.87
N VAL A 230 21.53 -13.60 6.99
CA VAL A 230 20.91 -12.27 7.16
C VAL A 230 21.78 -11.45 8.11
N ASP A 231 22.82 -10.83 7.55
CA ASP A 231 23.72 -9.93 8.26
C ASP A 231 23.40 -8.48 7.91
N ASN A 232 23.42 -7.58 8.90
CA ASN A 232 23.11 -6.15 8.77
C ASN A 232 21.66 -5.83 8.38
N ALA A 233 20.68 -6.57 8.91
CA ALA A 233 19.26 -6.24 8.78
C ALA A 233 18.89 -4.97 9.57
N VAL A 234 17.99 -4.16 8.99
CA VAL A 234 17.51 -2.88 9.53
C VAL A 234 15.98 -2.90 9.73
N CYS A 235 15.25 -3.49 8.80
CA CYS A 235 13.79 -3.55 8.83
C CYS A 235 13.28 -4.93 8.39
N THR A 236 12.04 -5.25 8.77
CA THR A 236 11.38 -6.51 8.41
C THR A 236 9.94 -6.27 7.96
N ALA A 237 9.47 -7.09 7.02
CA ALA A 237 8.09 -7.15 6.57
C ALA A 237 7.68 -8.61 6.34
N ILE A 238 6.44 -8.95 6.66
CA ILE A 238 5.92 -10.32 6.51
C ILE A 238 4.85 -10.35 5.43
N ASN A 239 4.93 -11.34 4.55
CA ASN A 239 3.89 -11.63 3.58
C ASN A 239 3.00 -12.75 4.15
N HIS A 240 1.80 -12.41 4.60
CA HIS A 240 0.88 -13.39 5.18
C HIS A 240 0.36 -14.36 4.11
N LYS A 241 0.03 -13.89 2.90
CA LYS A 241 -0.55 -14.70 1.83
C LYS A 241 0.35 -15.85 1.38
N TYR A 242 1.66 -15.60 1.32
CA TYR A 242 2.67 -16.57 0.87
C TYR A 242 3.56 -17.09 2.02
N ALA A 243 3.26 -16.70 3.27
CA ALA A 243 3.92 -17.17 4.49
C ALA A 243 5.46 -17.06 4.51
N PHE A 244 6.02 -15.96 3.99
CA PHE A 244 7.47 -15.70 4.04
C PHE A 244 7.79 -14.32 4.62
N ILE A 245 9.05 -14.13 5.00
CA ILE A 245 9.55 -12.92 5.66
C ILE A 245 10.55 -12.23 4.75
N VAL A 246 10.56 -10.90 4.72
CA VAL A 246 11.58 -10.11 4.02
C VAL A 246 12.32 -9.22 4.99
N PHE A 247 13.65 -9.27 4.94
CA PHE A 247 14.54 -8.41 5.69
C PHE A 247 15.20 -7.39 4.77
N GLY A 248 15.18 -6.12 5.16
CA GLY A 248 15.91 -5.05 4.48
C GLY A 248 17.29 -4.89 5.11
N LEU A 249 18.34 -4.89 4.29
CA LEU A 249 19.71 -4.81 4.76
C LEU A 249 20.28 -3.39 4.63
N ASN A 250 21.33 -3.11 5.41
CA ASN A 250 22.15 -1.91 5.29
C ASN A 250 22.89 -1.82 3.94
N SER A 251 23.04 -2.94 3.22
CA SER A 251 23.68 -2.99 1.90
C SER A 251 22.78 -2.48 0.77
N SER A 252 21.63 -1.88 1.06
CA SER A 252 20.57 -1.47 0.11
C SER A 252 19.77 -2.61 -0.54
N GLU A 253 20.10 -3.87 -0.23
CA GLU A 253 19.41 -5.06 -0.72
C GLU A 253 18.37 -5.56 0.29
N ALA A 254 17.32 -6.21 -0.20
CA ALA A 254 16.41 -6.97 0.66
C ALA A 254 16.53 -8.48 0.41
N VAL A 255 16.25 -9.28 1.43
CA VAL A 255 16.38 -10.74 1.40
C VAL A 255 15.08 -11.36 1.84
N SER A 256 14.47 -12.18 0.99
CA SER A 256 13.31 -12.99 1.36
C SER A 256 13.76 -14.31 1.98
N CYS A 257 13.04 -14.73 3.00
CA CYS A 257 13.28 -15.93 3.77
C CYS A 257 11.98 -16.73 3.82
N ASP A 258 12.00 -17.89 3.19
CA ASP A 258 10.86 -18.80 3.17
C ASP A 258 10.90 -19.69 4.42
N PHE A 259 9.71 -20.07 4.88
CA PHE A 259 9.56 -20.98 6.00
C PHE A 259 9.48 -22.43 5.50
N ASP A 260 10.45 -23.24 5.88
CA ASP A 260 10.36 -24.69 5.68
C ASP A 260 9.54 -25.31 6.81
N GLU A 261 8.33 -25.75 6.51
CA GLU A 261 7.43 -26.40 7.47
C GLU A 261 8.00 -27.71 8.02
N VAL A 262 8.80 -28.44 7.21
CA VAL A 262 9.32 -29.77 7.57
C VAL A 262 10.43 -29.62 8.59
N ASN A 263 11.41 -28.76 8.29
CA ASN A 263 12.53 -28.52 9.19
C ASN A 263 12.24 -27.48 10.27
N ARG A 264 11.09 -26.79 10.18
CA ARG A 264 10.72 -25.64 11.03
C ARG A 264 11.83 -24.61 11.10
N ARG A 265 12.39 -24.28 9.93
CA ARG A 265 13.48 -23.31 9.82
C ARG A 265 13.30 -22.38 8.63
N PHE A 266 13.82 -21.16 8.78
CA PHE A 266 13.91 -20.22 7.68
C PHE A 266 15.17 -20.45 6.88
N PHE A 267 15.04 -20.35 5.56
CA PHE A 267 16.15 -20.31 4.62
C PHE A 267 15.97 -19.13 3.67
N VAL A 268 17.08 -18.59 3.17
CA VAL A 268 17.06 -17.49 2.21
C VAL A 268 16.57 -18.00 0.86
N ALA A 269 15.49 -17.41 0.33
CA ALA A 269 14.87 -17.79 -0.92
C ALA A 269 15.40 -16.96 -2.09
N HIS A 270 15.17 -15.64 -2.09
CA HIS A 270 15.65 -14.75 -3.14
C HIS A 270 16.14 -13.40 -2.57
N ARG A 271 16.98 -12.72 -3.35
CA ARG A 271 17.51 -11.39 -3.00
C ARG A 271 16.96 -10.35 -3.96
N LEU A 272 16.53 -9.24 -3.39
CA LEU A 272 16.02 -8.06 -4.06
C LEU A 272 17.17 -7.06 -4.16
N SER A 273 17.80 -7.01 -5.33
CA SER A 273 18.88 -6.07 -5.62
C SER A 273 18.58 -5.29 -6.90
N LEU A 274 19.00 -4.03 -6.92
CA LEU A 274 18.90 -3.20 -8.11
C LEU A 274 19.89 -3.73 -9.17
N PRO A 275 19.54 -3.70 -10.46
CA PRO A 275 20.41 -4.19 -11.51
C PRO A 275 21.73 -3.41 -11.52
N THR A 276 22.85 -4.14 -11.40
CA THR A 276 24.22 -3.62 -11.32
C THR A 276 24.62 -2.75 -12.53
N ASN A 277 23.91 -2.89 -13.65
CA ASN A 277 24.16 -2.17 -14.89
C ASN A 277 23.79 -0.68 -14.82
N VAL A 278 23.01 -0.26 -13.82
CA VAL A 278 22.53 1.13 -13.70
C VAL A 278 23.37 1.91 -12.68
N HIS A 279 23.86 1.29 -11.61
CA HIS A 279 24.73 1.96 -10.63
C HIS A 279 25.77 1.00 -10.03
N GLN A 280 27.06 1.27 -10.26
CA GLN A 280 28.19 0.49 -9.71
C GLN A 280 28.40 0.67 -8.18
N GLU A 281 27.74 1.66 -7.56
CA GLU A 281 27.82 1.93 -6.11
C GLU A 281 26.43 2.15 -5.46
N SER A 282 25.50 1.20 -5.65
CA SER A 282 24.14 1.27 -5.09
C SER A 282 24.11 1.56 -3.58
N ALA A 283 25.01 0.98 -2.79
CA ALA A 283 25.05 1.17 -1.34
C ALA A 283 25.40 2.62 -0.92
N LYS A 284 26.25 3.33 -1.68
CA LYS A 284 26.60 4.73 -1.36
C LYS A 284 25.52 5.71 -1.80
N ASN A 285 24.86 5.42 -2.92
CA ASN A 285 23.88 6.33 -3.51
C ASN A 285 22.50 6.22 -2.86
N PHE A 286 22.10 5.03 -2.40
CA PHE A 286 20.78 4.81 -1.81
C PHE A 286 20.79 4.79 -0.27
N GLY A 287 21.87 4.31 0.35
CA GLY A 287 21.92 4.10 1.81
C GLY A 287 21.18 2.83 2.24
N ALA A 288 20.92 2.69 3.55
CA ALA A 288 20.25 1.51 4.09
C ALA A 288 18.77 1.46 3.65
N LEU A 289 18.16 0.27 3.70
CA LEU A 289 16.71 0.14 3.59
C LEU A 289 16.03 0.61 4.89
N SER A 290 15.26 1.68 4.80
CA SER A 290 14.58 2.30 5.94
C SER A 290 13.22 1.66 6.22
N SER A 291 12.46 1.33 5.17
CA SER A 291 11.10 0.81 5.30
C SER A 291 10.75 -0.20 4.22
N LEU A 292 9.96 -1.19 4.62
CA LEU A 292 9.40 -2.25 3.79
C LEU A 292 7.89 -2.33 4.05
N GLN A 293 7.09 -2.21 2.99
CA GLN A 293 5.64 -2.29 3.11
C GLN A 293 5.04 -3.13 1.99
N TRP A 294 4.27 -4.15 2.36
CA TRP A 294 3.49 -4.93 1.41
C TRP A 294 2.25 -4.18 0.96
N SER A 295 1.86 -4.40 -0.29
CA SER A 295 0.56 -4.01 -0.81
C SER A 295 -0.55 -4.80 -0.09
N PRO A 296 -1.78 -4.29 -0.09
CA PRO A 296 -2.91 -4.88 0.63
C PRO A 296 -3.22 -6.32 0.20
N ASP A 297 -3.04 -6.61 -1.09
CA ASP A 297 -3.22 -7.92 -1.70
C ASP A 297 -1.99 -8.83 -1.58
N SER A 298 -0.94 -8.37 -0.88
CA SER A 298 0.34 -9.05 -0.67
C SER A 298 1.09 -9.42 -1.95
N THR A 299 0.87 -8.69 -3.06
CA THR A 299 1.52 -8.99 -4.35
C THR A 299 2.74 -8.10 -4.69
N ILE A 300 2.87 -6.96 -4.00
CA ILE A 300 3.96 -6.00 -4.21
C ILE A 300 4.60 -5.61 -2.91
N LEU A 301 5.92 -5.51 -2.92
CA LEU A 301 6.71 -4.91 -1.87
C LEU A 301 7.16 -3.52 -2.29
N ALA A 302 6.79 -2.50 -1.53
CA ALA A 302 7.38 -1.19 -1.61
C ALA A 302 8.58 -1.09 -0.66
N THR A 303 9.70 -0.56 -1.16
CA THR A 303 10.93 -0.37 -0.41
C THR A 303 11.32 1.11 -0.43
N ILE A 304 11.73 1.65 0.70
CA ILE A 304 12.30 3.00 0.82
C ILE A 304 13.74 2.88 1.30
N TRP A 305 14.61 3.68 0.71
CA TRP A 305 16.00 3.83 1.15
C TRP A 305 16.20 5.13 1.93
N GLU A 306 17.21 5.18 2.78
CA GLU A 306 17.55 6.34 3.62
C GLU A 306 17.76 7.63 2.82
N ASN A 307 18.34 7.56 1.62
CA ASN A 307 18.53 8.72 0.75
C ASN A 307 17.26 9.13 -0.02
N GLY A 308 16.09 8.65 0.42
CA GLY A 308 14.79 9.09 -0.06
C GLY A 308 14.32 8.47 -1.38
N SER A 309 15.05 7.52 -1.94
CA SER A 309 14.56 6.78 -3.10
C SER A 309 13.56 5.71 -2.69
N PHE A 310 12.69 5.30 -3.60
CA PHE A 310 11.79 4.16 -3.40
C PHE A 310 11.80 3.21 -4.60
N ALA A 311 11.41 1.96 -4.37
CA ALA A 311 11.15 0.99 -5.44
C ALA A 311 9.96 0.10 -5.12
N LEU A 312 9.35 -0.44 -6.17
CA LEU A 312 8.29 -1.44 -6.10
C LEU A 312 8.81 -2.74 -6.71
N TRP A 313 8.62 -3.84 -5.99
CA TRP A 313 9.04 -5.18 -6.36
C TRP A 313 7.82 -6.10 -6.40
N SER A 314 7.81 -7.08 -7.29
CA SER A 314 6.86 -8.18 -7.20
C SER A 314 7.17 -9.09 -6.01
N VAL A 315 6.20 -9.89 -5.56
CA VAL A 315 6.36 -10.90 -4.49
C VAL A 315 7.64 -11.74 -4.63
N PHE A 316 7.98 -12.10 -5.87
CA PHE A 316 9.09 -13.00 -6.19
C PHE A 316 10.33 -12.26 -6.69
N GLY A 317 10.38 -10.95 -6.48
CA GLY A 317 11.59 -10.15 -6.60
C GLY A 317 11.92 -9.56 -7.97
N SER A 318 10.94 -9.47 -8.85
CA SER A 318 11.08 -8.67 -10.07
C SER A 318 10.92 -7.18 -9.75
N LEU A 319 11.87 -6.35 -10.19
CA LEU A 319 11.78 -4.89 -10.07
C LEU A 319 10.70 -4.36 -11.02
N LEU A 320 9.70 -3.66 -10.49
CA LEU A 320 8.57 -3.10 -11.26
C LEU A 320 8.79 -1.62 -11.57
N CYS A 321 9.16 -0.83 -10.56
CA CYS A 321 9.55 0.56 -10.74
C CYS A 321 10.51 1.01 -9.63
N TYR A 322 11.29 2.06 -9.89
CA TYR A 322 12.18 2.68 -8.91
C TYR A 322 12.35 4.17 -9.21
N SER A 323 12.45 5.02 -8.18
CA SER A 323 12.43 6.48 -8.35
C SER A 323 13.55 7.05 -9.23
N PRO A 324 14.82 6.56 -9.22
CA PRO A 324 15.85 7.04 -10.13
C PRO A 324 15.54 6.85 -11.62
N SER A 325 14.78 5.82 -12.01
CA SER A 325 14.37 5.66 -13.41
C SER A 325 13.52 6.82 -13.92
N TRP A 326 12.82 7.51 -13.02
CA TRP A 326 11.96 8.65 -13.37
C TRP A 326 12.77 9.92 -13.61
N GLN A 327 13.99 10.01 -13.07
CA GLN A 327 14.88 11.16 -13.24
C GLN A 327 15.49 11.20 -14.65
N ASN A 328 15.72 10.05 -15.27
CA ASN A 328 16.30 9.95 -16.62
C ASN A 328 15.43 10.57 -17.72
N TYR A 329 14.15 10.87 -17.45
CA TYR A 329 13.24 11.50 -18.41
C TYR A 329 13.12 13.03 -18.27
N SER A 330 13.54 13.62 -17.15
CA SER A 330 13.32 15.05 -16.87
C SER A 330 14.47 15.98 -17.29
N ASP A 331 15.62 15.45 -17.73
CA ASP A 331 16.80 16.28 -17.96
C ASP A 331 17.20 16.40 -19.44
N PHE A 332 16.52 17.30 -20.15
CA PHE A 332 17.13 17.97 -21.31
C PHE A 332 17.63 19.38 -20.99
N ASN A 333 17.33 19.96 -19.82
CA ASN A 333 17.81 21.28 -19.44
C ASN A 333 17.71 21.52 -17.92
N LEU A 334 18.70 21.08 -17.13
CA LEU A 334 19.35 21.91 -16.12
C LEU A 334 20.48 21.13 -15.43
N SER A 335 21.72 21.54 -15.70
CA SER A 335 22.88 21.25 -14.86
C SER A 335 22.74 21.99 -13.53
N ARG A 336 22.01 21.41 -12.57
CA ARG A 336 22.03 21.71 -11.12
C ARG A 336 20.89 20.92 -10.45
N VAL A 337 21.14 19.70 -9.98
CA VAL A 337 20.84 19.24 -8.60
C VAL A 337 21.52 17.87 -8.42
N SER A 338 22.50 17.76 -7.53
CA SER A 338 23.08 16.50 -7.03
C SER A 338 22.17 15.78 -6.01
N HIS A 339 20.87 16.07 -6.01
CA HIS A 339 19.91 15.61 -5.01
C HIS A 339 18.68 15.06 -5.70
N ASN A 340 18.23 13.90 -5.22
CA ASN A 340 17.01 13.25 -5.65
C ASN A 340 15.81 14.21 -5.44
N PRO A 341 15.07 14.59 -6.50
CA PRO A 341 13.94 15.52 -6.39
C PRO A 341 12.76 14.95 -5.59
N LEU A 342 12.75 13.64 -5.36
CA LEU A 342 11.76 12.94 -4.53
C LEU A 342 12.47 12.35 -3.32
N ASN A 343 12.69 13.15 -2.26
CA ASN A 343 13.18 12.62 -0.99
C ASN A 343 12.02 12.00 -0.19
N VAL A 344 11.73 10.73 -0.42
CA VAL A 344 10.62 10.01 0.20
C VAL A 344 10.99 9.55 1.62
N CYS A 345 10.23 9.99 2.62
CA CYS A 345 10.45 9.61 4.02
C CYS A 345 9.55 8.46 4.48
N SER A 346 8.31 8.40 3.98
CA SER A 346 7.33 7.40 4.38
C SER A 346 6.36 7.13 3.24
N LEU A 347 5.78 5.94 3.24
CA LEU A 347 4.93 5.42 2.18
C LEU A 347 3.71 4.74 2.82
N ALA A 348 2.58 4.75 2.12
CA ALA A 348 1.43 3.92 2.43
C ALA A 348 0.65 3.54 1.16
N PHE A 349 0.15 2.31 1.09
CA PHE A 349 -0.81 1.92 0.06
C PHE A 349 -2.23 2.36 0.45
N GLY A 350 -2.99 2.83 -0.53
CA GLY A 350 -4.44 3.01 -0.40
C GLY A 350 -5.21 1.72 -0.68
N LYS A 351 -6.54 1.77 -0.53
CA LYS A 351 -7.45 0.61 -0.68
C LYS A 351 -7.14 -0.23 -1.93
N GLU A 352 -7.02 -1.54 -1.71
CA GLU A 352 -6.64 -2.56 -2.71
C GLU A 352 -5.27 -2.30 -3.40
N GLY A 353 -4.52 -1.24 -3.10
CA GLY A 353 -3.24 -0.92 -3.76
C GLY A 353 -3.38 -0.16 -5.09
N TYR A 354 -4.52 0.47 -5.36
CA TYR A 354 -4.68 1.36 -6.53
C TYR A 354 -3.98 2.72 -6.36
N HIS A 355 -3.62 3.07 -5.14
CA HIS A 355 -2.96 4.32 -4.80
C HIS A 355 -1.73 4.06 -3.98
N LEU A 356 -0.68 4.82 -4.26
CA LEU A 356 0.52 4.90 -3.46
C LEU A 356 0.67 6.33 -2.96
N TRP A 357 0.67 6.46 -1.65
CA TRP A 357 0.89 7.73 -0.96
C TRP A 357 2.34 7.81 -0.50
N LEU A 358 3.00 8.91 -0.83
CA LEU A 358 4.40 9.18 -0.48
C LEU A 358 4.47 10.51 0.27
N ILE A 359 5.26 10.56 1.34
CA ILE A 359 5.67 11.82 1.95
C ILE A 359 7.02 12.20 1.37
N ILE A 360 7.07 13.38 0.74
CA ILE A 360 8.28 13.99 0.21
C ILE A 360 8.71 15.07 1.19
N ALA A 361 9.91 14.94 1.75
CA ALA A 361 10.54 16.00 2.52
C ALA A 361 11.24 16.98 1.58
N ASP A 362 10.96 18.29 1.72
CA ASP A 362 11.72 19.31 1.02
C ASP A 362 13.13 19.38 1.64
N CYS A 363 14.15 19.05 0.85
CA CYS A 363 15.56 19.26 1.21
C CYS A 363 15.94 20.71 0.92
N ASN A 364 15.58 21.66 1.80
CA ASN A 364 16.16 22.99 1.70
C ASN A 364 17.60 22.93 2.23
N SER A 365 18.55 22.83 1.29
CA SER A 365 19.96 23.09 1.54
C SER A 365 20.14 24.51 2.06
N GLU A 366 20.87 24.63 3.16
CA GLU A 366 21.37 25.86 3.78
C GLU A 366 21.57 27.00 2.78
N SER A 367 20.68 27.99 2.82
CA SER A 367 21.01 29.36 2.41
C SER A 367 20.21 30.33 3.26
N ASP A 368 20.96 31.27 3.84
CA ASP A 368 20.55 32.24 4.82
C ASP A 368 19.32 33.06 4.38
N THR A 369 18.24 33.01 5.16
CA THR A 369 17.57 34.15 5.82
C THR A 369 16.15 33.77 6.25
N GLN A 370 15.91 33.78 7.57
CA GLN A 370 14.61 33.87 8.26
C GLN A 370 13.50 32.85 7.91
N THR A 371 13.41 31.80 8.74
CA THR A 371 12.15 31.13 9.17
C THR A 371 11.16 30.73 8.07
N GLU A 372 11.59 30.01 7.04
CA GLU A 372 10.66 29.13 6.31
C GLU A 372 10.58 27.80 7.05
N THR A 373 9.45 27.56 7.72
CA THR A 373 9.14 26.27 8.34
C THR A 373 9.23 25.18 7.29
N ALA A 374 10.15 24.22 7.46
CA ALA A 374 10.31 23.09 6.53
C ALA A 374 8.95 22.44 6.25
N SER A 375 8.46 22.56 5.01
CA SER A 375 7.23 21.94 4.56
C SER A 375 7.48 20.51 4.10
N SER A 376 6.43 19.70 4.12
CA SER A 376 6.44 18.40 3.46
C SER A 376 5.30 18.36 2.46
N LYS A 377 5.49 17.61 1.39
CA LYS A 377 4.47 17.41 0.36
C LYS A 377 4.02 15.97 0.41
N VAL A 378 2.72 15.74 0.33
CA VAL A 378 2.16 14.40 0.21
C VAL A 378 1.82 14.16 -1.25
N CYS A 379 2.40 13.14 -1.84
CA CYS A 379 2.22 12.77 -3.24
C CYS A 379 1.35 11.51 -3.34
N LYS A 380 0.30 11.57 -4.15
CA LYS A 380 -0.54 10.44 -4.53
C LYS A 380 -0.20 10.01 -5.95
N ILE A 381 0.24 8.76 -6.10
CA ILE A 381 0.46 8.11 -7.40
C ILE A 381 -0.67 7.11 -7.63
N SER A 382 -1.26 7.16 -8.82
CA SER A 382 -2.25 6.17 -9.23
C SER A 382 -1.55 4.96 -9.84
N ILE A 383 -2.05 3.77 -9.54
CA ILE A 383 -1.47 2.51 -10.00
C ILE A 383 -2.51 1.71 -10.77
N ALA A 384 -2.12 1.21 -11.93
CA ALA A 384 -2.85 0.23 -12.71
C ALA A 384 -2.30 -1.17 -12.44
N LYS A 385 -3.18 -2.12 -12.19
CA LYS A 385 -2.86 -3.52 -11.92
C LYS A 385 -3.09 -4.37 -13.16
N SER A 386 -2.29 -5.40 -13.38
CA SER A 386 -2.53 -6.41 -14.41
C SER A 386 -3.55 -7.44 -13.94
N VAL A 387 -4.34 -7.98 -14.86
CA VAL A 387 -5.31 -9.06 -14.55
C VAL A 387 -4.69 -10.19 -13.76
N LEU A 388 -3.50 -10.66 -14.15
CA LEU A 388 -2.87 -11.82 -13.53
C LEU A 388 -2.50 -11.60 -12.06
N ALA A 389 -2.38 -10.35 -11.62
CA ALA A 389 -2.15 -10.05 -10.20
C ALA A 389 -3.42 -10.21 -9.35
N VAL A 390 -4.57 -10.09 -9.99
CA VAL A 390 -5.87 -9.89 -9.33
C VAL A 390 -6.79 -11.09 -9.54
N ASN A 391 -6.82 -11.63 -10.75
CA ASN A 391 -7.59 -12.79 -11.13
C ASN A 391 -6.66 -13.96 -11.55
N PRO A 392 -6.42 -14.93 -10.65
CA PRO A 392 -5.56 -16.07 -10.95
C PRO A 392 -6.17 -17.03 -11.98
N CYS A 393 -7.49 -16.98 -12.18
CA CYS A 393 -8.22 -17.86 -13.09
C CYS A 393 -8.26 -17.35 -14.54
N SER A 394 -7.65 -16.20 -14.82
CA SER A 394 -7.73 -15.62 -16.15
C SER A 394 -6.81 -16.34 -17.14
N SER A 395 -7.39 -16.86 -18.21
CA SER A 395 -6.68 -17.35 -19.40
C SER A 395 -6.40 -16.20 -20.36
N ILE A 396 -5.44 -15.32 -20.07
CA ILE A 396 -5.04 -14.30 -21.05
C ILE A 396 -3.98 -14.87 -21.97
N ASP A 397 -4.22 -14.80 -23.28
CA ASP A 397 -3.21 -15.03 -24.30
C ASP A 397 -2.17 -13.91 -24.27
N LEU A 398 -0.88 -14.28 -24.34
CA LEU A 398 0.28 -13.40 -24.19
C LEU A 398 0.34 -12.21 -25.18
N GLU A 399 -0.53 -12.19 -26.20
CA GLU A 399 -0.60 -11.12 -27.21
C GLU A 399 -1.34 -9.88 -26.71
N SER A 400 -2.17 -9.98 -25.66
CA SER A 400 -2.92 -8.85 -25.11
C SER A 400 -2.51 -8.51 -23.68
N VAL A 401 -2.38 -7.23 -23.38
CA VAL A 401 -2.06 -6.71 -22.04
C VAL A 401 -3.29 -6.07 -21.45
N LEU A 402 -3.79 -6.60 -20.35
CA LEU A 402 -4.96 -6.06 -19.67
C LEU A 402 -4.58 -5.48 -18.30
N LEU A 403 -4.81 -4.17 -18.15
CA LEU A 403 -4.58 -3.44 -16.91
C LEU A 403 -5.87 -2.78 -16.42
N SER A 404 -6.06 -2.68 -15.11
CA SER A 404 -7.15 -1.94 -14.47
C SER A 404 -6.57 -0.92 -13.50
N SER A 405 -6.99 0.34 -13.63
CA SER A 405 -6.89 1.35 -12.57
C SER A 405 -8.14 1.30 -11.67
N GLU A 406 -8.27 2.27 -10.78
CA GLU A 406 -9.46 2.44 -9.92
C GLU A 406 -10.74 2.83 -10.68
N ASP A 407 -10.60 3.36 -11.91
CA ASP A 407 -11.68 3.99 -12.68
C ASP A 407 -11.71 3.57 -14.17
N LYS A 408 -10.64 2.95 -14.66
CA LYS A 408 -10.44 2.63 -16.08
C LYS A 408 -9.83 1.25 -16.27
N ILE A 409 -10.07 0.70 -17.44
CA ILE A 409 -9.44 -0.52 -17.93
C ILE A 409 -8.67 -0.18 -19.19
N PHE A 410 -7.42 -0.61 -19.25
CA PHE A 410 -6.53 -0.47 -20.37
C PHE A 410 -6.36 -1.84 -21.03
N ILE A 411 -6.74 -1.92 -22.29
CA ILE A 411 -6.61 -3.11 -23.12
C ILE A 411 -5.58 -2.79 -24.19
N GLY A 412 -4.43 -3.45 -24.12
CA GLY A 412 -3.33 -3.28 -25.04
C GLY A 412 -3.17 -4.49 -25.94
N GLY A 413 -2.89 -4.29 -27.23
CA GLY A 413 -2.66 -5.38 -28.18
C GLY A 413 -1.96 -4.91 -29.45
N SER A 414 -1.42 -5.86 -30.22
CA SER A 414 -0.83 -5.57 -31.53
C SER A 414 -1.90 -5.17 -32.55
N LYS A 415 -1.59 -4.27 -33.49
CA LYS A 415 -2.49 -3.84 -34.58
C LYS A 415 -3.09 -5.00 -35.40
N SER A 416 -2.38 -6.12 -35.48
CA SER A 416 -2.80 -7.35 -36.16
C SER A 416 -3.77 -8.21 -35.34
N SER A 417 -3.94 -7.94 -34.04
CA SER A 417 -4.92 -8.63 -33.19
C SER A 417 -6.35 -8.23 -33.56
N LEU A 418 -7.27 -9.20 -33.45
CA LEU A 418 -8.71 -9.06 -33.71
C LEU A 418 -9.36 -7.88 -32.95
N LEU A 419 -8.73 -7.43 -31.86
CA LEU A 419 -9.11 -6.27 -31.03
C LEU A 419 -9.14 -4.94 -31.80
N ILE A 420 -8.24 -4.74 -32.77
CA ILE A 420 -8.04 -3.44 -33.45
C ILE A 420 -8.58 -3.48 -34.88
N THR A 421 -8.55 -4.65 -35.54
CA THR A 421 -9.10 -4.81 -36.89
C THR A 421 -10.62 -4.63 -36.92
N GLN A 422 -11.34 -4.99 -35.85
CA GLN A 422 -12.78 -4.71 -35.70
C GLN A 422 -13.09 -3.27 -35.25
N ASN A 423 -12.08 -2.50 -34.82
CA ASN A 423 -12.21 -1.08 -34.47
C ASN A 423 -11.97 -0.13 -35.65
N ARG A 424 -11.57 -0.64 -36.82
CA ARG A 424 -11.68 0.12 -38.08
C ARG A 424 -13.16 0.23 -38.42
N SER A 425 -13.61 1.46 -38.67
CA SER A 425 -14.91 1.70 -39.30
C SER A 425 -15.07 0.77 -40.51
N PRO A 426 -16.23 0.12 -40.70
CA PRO A 426 -16.48 -0.64 -41.92
C PRO A 426 -16.27 0.30 -43.10
N THR A 427 -15.46 -0.13 -44.06
CA THR A 427 -15.22 0.59 -45.31
C THR A 427 -16.51 0.64 -46.13
N ASP A 428 -17.09 1.84 -46.28
CA ASP A 428 -17.94 2.40 -47.36
C ASP A 428 -18.84 1.49 -48.22
N SER A 429 -19.26 0.32 -47.76
CA SER A 429 -20.15 -0.58 -48.52
C SER A 429 -21.42 -1.04 -47.80
N ASP A 430 -21.62 -0.65 -46.54
CA ASP A 430 -22.84 -0.92 -45.80
C ASP A 430 -23.48 0.38 -45.29
N PHE A 431 -23.90 1.24 -46.23
CA PHE A 431 -24.76 2.38 -45.95
C PHE A 431 -26.22 1.95 -46.10
N GLU A 432 -26.86 1.62 -44.99
CA GLU A 432 -28.24 2.02 -44.70
C GLU A 432 -28.51 1.77 -43.20
N GLU A 433 -28.95 2.80 -42.49
CA GLU A 433 -29.21 2.86 -41.04
C GLU A 433 -28.01 3.05 -40.09
N ARG A 434 -27.56 4.29 -39.87
CA ARG A 434 -27.11 4.78 -38.53
C ARG A 434 -26.72 6.27 -38.48
N ASP A 435 -27.70 7.14 -38.69
CA ASP A 435 -27.51 8.60 -38.65
C ASP A 435 -27.54 9.23 -37.24
N LYS A 436 -27.04 8.55 -36.18
CA LYS A 436 -27.08 9.10 -34.80
C LYS A 436 -25.87 8.85 -33.89
N LEU A 437 -24.70 8.48 -34.41
CA LEU A 437 -23.49 8.27 -33.57
C LEU A 437 -22.25 8.94 -34.18
N GLN A 438 -22.33 10.24 -34.46
CA GLN A 438 -21.12 11.07 -34.53
C GLN A 438 -20.97 11.82 -33.21
N ASN A 439 -20.03 11.36 -32.38
CA ASN A 439 -19.13 12.22 -31.61
C ASN A 439 -18.07 11.37 -30.91
N PHE A 440 -16.85 11.89 -30.89
CA PHE A 440 -15.60 11.35 -30.31
C PHE A 440 -14.72 10.48 -31.21
N LYS A 441 -13.98 11.15 -32.10
CA LYS A 441 -12.69 10.68 -32.61
C LYS A 441 -11.66 10.69 -31.46
N LEU A 442 -11.08 9.54 -31.14
CA LEU A 442 -9.84 9.42 -30.37
C LEU A 442 -8.66 9.46 -31.36
N SER A 443 -7.61 10.18 -31.01
CA SER A 443 -6.45 10.55 -31.85
C SER A 443 -5.84 9.40 -32.66
N GLU A 444 -6.03 9.42 -33.98
CA GLU A 444 -5.20 8.69 -34.93
C GLU A 444 -3.88 9.45 -35.10
N GLN A 445 -2.80 8.93 -34.53
CA GLN A 445 -1.45 9.26 -34.99
C GLN A 445 -1.05 8.21 -36.01
N ASP A 446 -1.10 8.58 -37.29
CA ASP A 446 -0.58 7.76 -38.38
C ASP A 446 0.95 7.72 -38.28
N SER A 447 1.47 6.59 -37.84
CA SER A 447 2.89 6.25 -37.93
C SER A 447 3.01 4.88 -38.59
N GLN A 448 3.36 4.90 -39.89
CA GLN A 448 3.68 3.70 -40.66
C GLN A 448 5.15 3.35 -40.41
N THR A 449 5.44 2.62 -39.34
CA THR A 449 6.60 1.71 -39.19
C THR A 449 6.66 1.19 -37.75
N ILE A 450 6.93 -0.11 -37.60
CA ILE A 450 6.92 -0.94 -36.36
C ILE A 450 5.50 -1.37 -35.96
N ASP A 451 5.34 -2.65 -35.63
CA ASP A 451 4.14 -3.28 -35.05
C ASP A 451 3.63 -2.43 -33.88
N SER A 452 2.73 -1.49 -34.16
CA SER A 452 2.42 -0.47 -33.17
C SER A 452 1.39 -1.02 -32.21
N PHE A 453 1.84 -1.28 -30.99
CA PHE A 453 0.98 -1.56 -29.85
C PHE A 453 -0.01 -0.41 -29.64
N GLN A 454 -1.31 -0.69 -29.57
CA GLN A 454 -2.33 0.32 -29.30
C GLN A 454 -3.06 0.04 -27.99
N TRP A 455 -3.44 1.11 -27.30
CA TRP A 455 -4.19 1.05 -26.04
C TRP A 455 -5.64 1.48 -26.26
N ILE A 456 -6.58 0.63 -25.87
CA ILE A 456 -7.99 0.98 -25.71
C ILE A 456 -8.21 1.28 -24.23
N THR A 457 -8.71 2.48 -23.94
CA THR A 457 -9.07 2.88 -22.56
C THR A 457 -10.58 2.88 -22.41
N VAL A 458 -11.09 2.04 -21.52
CA VAL A 458 -12.52 1.95 -21.18
C VAL A 458 -12.72 2.55 -19.79
N LYS A 459 -13.60 3.55 -19.67
CA LYS A 459 -14.01 4.08 -18.36
C LYS A 459 -15.11 3.21 -17.77
N ILE A 460 -15.00 2.89 -16.48
CA ILE A 460 -16.04 2.17 -15.74
C ILE A 460 -17.17 3.15 -15.41
N PRO A 461 -18.46 2.77 -15.49
CA PRO A 461 -19.57 3.66 -15.21
C PRO A 461 -19.51 4.16 -13.78
N LEU A 462 -19.75 5.47 -13.59
CA LEU A 462 -19.76 6.07 -12.26
C LEU A 462 -20.85 5.46 -11.37
N SER A 463 -22.02 5.15 -11.93
CA SER A 463 -23.13 4.50 -11.19
C SER A 463 -22.71 3.17 -10.56
N TYR A 464 -21.87 2.40 -11.25
CA TYR A 464 -21.34 1.14 -10.72
C TYR A 464 -20.20 1.37 -9.72
N LEU A 465 -19.31 2.34 -9.98
CA LEU A 465 -18.19 2.66 -9.09
C LEU A 465 -18.62 3.31 -7.77
N GLU A 466 -19.74 4.04 -7.75
CA GLU A 466 -20.22 4.68 -6.52
C GLU A 466 -20.70 3.67 -5.48
N ALA A 467 -21.27 2.54 -5.92
CA ALA A 467 -21.73 1.48 -5.04
C ALA A 467 -20.69 0.37 -4.84
N ASN A 468 -19.91 0.03 -5.87
CA ASN A 468 -19.09 -1.19 -5.86
C ASN A 468 -17.59 -0.92 -5.94
N TRP A 469 -17.11 0.28 -5.60
CA TRP A 469 -15.66 0.49 -5.47
C TRP A 469 -15.14 -0.09 -4.14
N PRO A 470 -13.96 -0.72 -4.10
CA PRO A 470 -12.95 -0.84 -5.16
C PRO A 470 -13.21 -2.00 -6.13
N ILE A 471 -12.67 -1.85 -7.34
CA ILE A 471 -12.63 -2.95 -8.30
C ILE A 471 -11.71 -4.05 -7.78
N ARG A 472 -12.22 -5.28 -7.72
CA ARG A 472 -11.52 -6.43 -7.14
C ARG A 472 -11.17 -7.50 -8.14
N PHE A 473 -11.95 -7.67 -9.20
CA PHE A 473 -11.65 -8.65 -10.24
C PHE A 473 -11.99 -8.10 -11.61
N PHE A 474 -11.25 -8.54 -12.61
CA PHE A 474 -11.54 -8.25 -14.00
C PHE A 474 -10.99 -9.36 -14.90
N ALA A 475 -11.66 -9.58 -16.02
CA ALA A 475 -11.28 -10.58 -17.01
C ALA A 475 -11.75 -10.17 -18.40
N ILE A 476 -11.06 -10.61 -19.42
CA ILE A 476 -11.48 -10.48 -20.83
C ILE A 476 -11.71 -11.87 -21.40
N ASP A 477 -12.73 -11.98 -22.25
CA ASP A 477 -12.95 -13.19 -23.03
C ASP A 477 -11.75 -13.41 -23.96
N SER A 478 -10.98 -14.47 -23.72
CA SER A 478 -9.77 -14.76 -24.49
C SER A 478 -10.05 -15.24 -25.91
N ALA A 479 -11.22 -15.84 -26.16
CA ALA A 479 -11.55 -16.39 -27.46
C ALA A 479 -12.00 -15.32 -28.45
N THR A 480 -12.88 -14.42 -28.01
CA THR A 480 -13.43 -13.36 -28.89
C THR A 480 -12.78 -12.00 -28.67
N LEU A 481 -12.21 -11.77 -27.48
CA LEU A 481 -11.72 -10.46 -27.04
C LEU A 481 -12.78 -9.34 -27.16
N GLN A 482 -14.08 -9.69 -27.12
CA GLN A 482 -15.18 -8.74 -27.28
C GLN A 482 -15.79 -8.28 -25.98
N ASN A 483 -15.67 -9.05 -24.90
CA ASN A 483 -16.33 -8.77 -23.63
C ASN A 483 -15.33 -8.71 -22.49
N VAL A 484 -15.48 -7.70 -21.63
CA VAL A 484 -14.69 -7.51 -20.42
C VAL A 484 -15.62 -7.55 -19.22
N ALA A 485 -15.35 -8.43 -18.28
CA ALA A 485 -16.05 -8.51 -17.00
C ALA A 485 -15.25 -7.77 -15.92
N VAL A 486 -15.97 -7.12 -15.01
CA VAL A 486 -15.41 -6.38 -13.88
C VAL A 486 -16.29 -6.64 -12.66
N ALA A 487 -15.69 -6.94 -11.51
CA ALA A 487 -16.36 -7.05 -10.23
C ALA A 487 -15.75 -6.08 -9.23
N GLY A 488 -16.63 -5.51 -8.43
CA GLY A 488 -16.32 -4.54 -7.40
C GLY A 488 -16.39 -5.15 -6.01
N LEU A 489 -16.87 -4.35 -5.06
CA LEU A 489 -17.27 -4.82 -3.74
C LEU A 489 -18.40 -5.85 -3.84
N ASN A 490 -19.46 -5.50 -4.59
CA ASN A 490 -20.62 -6.35 -4.82
C ASN A 490 -20.89 -6.44 -6.32
N GLY A 491 -21.55 -7.51 -6.74
CA GLY A 491 -21.97 -7.71 -8.13
C GLY A 491 -20.84 -7.72 -9.16
N PHE A 492 -21.23 -7.57 -10.42
CA PHE A 492 -20.31 -7.40 -11.56
C PHE A 492 -20.94 -6.62 -12.71
N ALA A 493 -20.10 -6.12 -13.60
CA ALA A 493 -20.48 -5.41 -14.81
C ALA A 493 -19.76 -6.02 -16.03
N ILE A 494 -20.43 -6.08 -17.18
CA ILE A 494 -19.83 -6.58 -18.43
C ILE A 494 -19.80 -5.45 -19.45
N TYR A 495 -18.62 -5.13 -19.96
CA TYR A 495 -18.44 -4.22 -21.07
C TYR A 495 -18.32 -4.99 -22.39
N SER A 496 -19.14 -4.64 -23.37
CA SER A 496 -18.96 -5.13 -24.74
C SER A 496 -18.14 -4.12 -25.55
N LEU A 497 -16.97 -4.53 -26.02
CA LEU A 497 -16.10 -3.77 -26.92
C LEU A 497 -16.76 -3.55 -28.28
N LEU A 498 -17.53 -4.53 -28.77
CA LEU A 498 -18.24 -4.46 -30.05
C LEU A 498 -19.29 -3.33 -30.05
N TYR A 499 -20.13 -3.27 -29.02
CA TYR A 499 -21.20 -2.27 -28.91
C TYR A 499 -20.80 -1.01 -28.15
N ARG A 500 -19.61 -1.01 -27.53
CA ARG A 500 -19.09 0.03 -26.63
C ARG A 500 -20.07 0.42 -25.53
N ARG A 501 -20.68 -0.60 -24.91
CA ARG A 501 -21.73 -0.43 -23.88
C ARG A 501 -21.48 -1.35 -22.70
N TRP A 502 -21.78 -0.81 -21.53
CA TRP A 502 -21.83 -1.56 -20.28
C TRP A 502 -23.20 -2.24 -20.13
N LYS A 503 -23.17 -3.50 -19.73
CA LYS A 503 -24.31 -4.27 -19.24
C LYS A 503 -24.18 -4.30 -17.72
N LEU A 504 -25.14 -3.67 -17.06
CA LEU A 504 -25.28 -3.60 -15.60
C LEU A 504 -26.50 -4.40 -15.17
N PHE A 505 -26.62 -4.69 -13.88
CA PHE A 505 -27.85 -5.26 -13.35
C PHE A 505 -29.00 -4.25 -13.47
N GLY A 506 -30.19 -4.74 -13.81
CA GLY A 506 -31.38 -3.89 -13.87
C GLY A 506 -31.92 -3.50 -12.49
N ASN A 507 -31.58 -4.27 -11.45
CA ASN A 507 -31.96 -4.03 -10.07
C ASN A 507 -30.71 -3.93 -9.21
N GLU A 508 -30.48 -2.77 -8.58
CA GLU A 508 -29.32 -2.52 -7.71
C GLU A 508 -29.31 -3.44 -6.48
N ASN A 509 -30.47 -3.87 -5.99
CA ASN A 509 -30.53 -4.80 -4.86
C ASN A 509 -29.90 -6.14 -5.23
N HIS A 510 -30.27 -6.72 -6.38
CA HIS A 510 -29.66 -7.97 -6.85
C HIS A 510 -28.15 -7.86 -7.08
N GLU A 511 -27.65 -6.66 -7.39
CA GLU A 511 -26.21 -6.40 -7.50
C GLU A 511 -25.53 -6.42 -6.13
N ARG A 512 -26.22 -5.93 -5.09
CA ARG A 512 -25.73 -5.90 -3.71
C ARG A 512 -25.82 -7.25 -3.00
N ASP A 513 -26.73 -8.13 -3.40
CA ASP A 513 -26.99 -9.40 -2.70
C ASP A 513 -25.83 -10.40 -2.77
N PHE A 514 -24.85 -10.22 -3.65
CA PHE A 514 -23.72 -11.14 -3.76
C PHE A 514 -22.37 -10.46 -4.03
N ILE A 515 -21.31 -11.15 -3.64
CA ILE A 515 -19.91 -10.72 -3.82
C ILE A 515 -19.17 -11.76 -4.66
N VAL A 516 -18.40 -11.30 -5.64
CA VAL A 516 -17.47 -12.18 -6.38
C VAL A 516 -16.22 -12.41 -5.53
N THR A 517 -15.88 -13.66 -5.23
CA THR A 517 -14.73 -14.05 -4.39
C THR A 517 -13.75 -14.95 -5.12
N GLY A 518 -14.23 -15.81 -6.03
CA GLY A 518 -13.42 -16.78 -6.78
C GLY A 518 -12.82 -16.26 -8.08
N GLY A 519 -12.97 -14.97 -8.39
CA GLY A 519 -12.54 -14.39 -9.66
C GLY A 519 -13.47 -14.72 -10.83
N PHE A 520 -12.96 -14.50 -12.06
CA PHE A 520 -13.69 -14.69 -13.30
C PHE A 520 -12.98 -15.67 -14.23
N LEU A 521 -13.75 -16.51 -14.91
CA LEU A 521 -13.29 -17.36 -15.99
C LEU A 521 -14.27 -17.24 -17.17
N TRP A 522 -13.76 -16.84 -18.32
CA TRP A 522 -14.53 -16.91 -19.56
C TRP A 522 -14.38 -18.30 -20.16
N TYR A 523 -15.51 -18.98 -20.37
CA TYR A 523 -15.57 -20.28 -21.02
C TYR A 523 -16.56 -20.22 -22.19
N HIS A 524 -16.01 -20.13 -23.40
CA HIS A 524 -16.78 -19.82 -24.61
C HIS A 524 -17.63 -18.56 -24.39
N ASP A 525 -18.94 -18.63 -24.62
CA ASP A 525 -19.86 -17.50 -24.46
C ASP A 525 -20.31 -17.26 -23.01
N PHE A 526 -19.82 -18.06 -22.05
CA PHE A 526 -20.24 -18.00 -20.66
C PHE A 526 -19.17 -17.34 -19.79
N LEU A 527 -19.60 -16.41 -18.94
CA LEU A 527 -18.81 -15.90 -17.82
C LEU A 527 -19.11 -16.77 -16.60
N LEU A 528 -18.09 -17.44 -16.07
CA LEU A 528 -18.14 -18.17 -14.82
C LEU A 528 -17.54 -17.28 -13.72
N SER A 529 -18.22 -17.18 -12.59
CA SER A 529 -17.78 -16.41 -11.43
C SER A 529 -18.03 -17.20 -10.16
N GLY A 530 -17.01 -17.29 -9.30
CA GLY A 530 -17.20 -17.81 -7.94
C GLY A 530 -17.78 -16.69 -7.07
N CYS A 531 -19.03 -16.84 -6.65
CA CYS A 531 -19.73 -15.82 -5.87
C CYS A 531 -20.16 -16.34 -4.49
N TYR A 532 -20.19 -15.44 -3.51
CA TYR A 532 -20.80 -15.65 -2.21
C TYR A 532 -22.09 -14.84 -2.13
N ASN A 533 -23.19 -15.48 -1.77
CA ASN A 533 -24.47 -14.81 -1.57
C ASN A 533 -24.55 -14.30 -0.13
N LEU A 534 -24.79 -13.00 0.05
CA LEU A 534 -24.86 -12.36 1.37
C LEU A 534 -26.16 -12.67 2.11
N ASP A 535 -27.24 -13.00 1.40
CA ASP A 535 -28.55 -13.26 2.00
C ASP A 535 -28.71 -14.67 2.60
N GLN A 536 -27.73 -15.55 2.40
CA GLN A 536 -27.76 -16.92 2.89
C GLN A 536 -26.68 -17.15 3.94
N ASP A 537 -26.94 -16.67 5.16
CA ASP A 537 -26.29 -17.21 6.35
C ASP A 537 -26.82 -18.64 6.57
N TRP A 538 -25.94 -19.64 6.57
CA TRP A 538 -26.27 -21.05 6.81
C TRP A 538 -26.20 -21.43 8.29
#